data_AF-A0A7S2U9U1-F1
#
_entry.id   AF-A0A7S2U9U1-F1
#
_cell.length_a   1.000
_cell.length_b   1.000
_cell.length_c   1.000
_cell.angle_alpha   90.00
_cell.angle_beta   90.00
_cell.angle_gamma   90.00
#
_symmetry.space_group_name_H-M   'P 1'
#
loop_
_entity.id
_entity.type
_entity.pdbx_description
1 polymer ?
#
loop_
_entity_poly.entity_id
_entity_poly.type
_entity_poly.pdbx_seq_one_letter_code
_entity_poly.pdbx_strand_id
1 'polypeptide(L)'
;TGQPDPKKSPLSSLRSELVLESSTDTAETLEKLEEQEKHLDSLSNNLNELQYLSQSISQAFDDQSDVLDELDGKAEALTDETRLVIRRADQLAQKSLFKRTKPKMENLVAIRHMQTGKYLVIDRTIKDVVVGEFHPELSVFSFWSRSDCTTFGLQNTCTNTWLGQVLGGGIACSSTSYGRREEWDMDLGEDTSALLCASANWGNGGWISVRPNDCAFIIGGHDLNARKEADKWKLVNLAKLME
;
A
#
# COMPACT_ATOMS: atom_id res chain seq x y z
N THR A 1 -72.34 -86.00 55.18
CA THR A 1 -71.17 -85.22 55.65
C THR A 1 -70.13 -85.26 54.54
N GLY A 2 -69.84 -84.24 53.74
CA GLY A 2 -69.91 -82.80 53.91
C GLY A 2 -68.50 -82.24 53.79
N GLN A 3 -68.06 -81.88 52.58
CA GLN A 3 -66.96 -80.91 52.36
C GLN A 3 -67.00 -80.36 50.93
N PRO A 4 -67.02 -79.03 50.73
CA PRO A 4 -67.01 -78.40 49.41
C PRO A 4 -65.60 -77.95 48.99
N ASP A 5 -65.29 -78.08 47.70
CA ASP A 5 -64.07 -77.57 47.06
C ASP A 5 -64.08 -76.03 46.93
N PRO A 6 -62.94 -75.34 47.15
CA PRO A 6 -62.86 -73.89 47.03
C PRO A 6 -62.66 -73.48 45.56
N LYS A 7 -63.56 -72.62 45.08
CA LYS A 7 -63.45 -71.89 43.81
C LYS A 7 -62.16 -71.05 43.78
N LYS A 8 -61.27 -71.32 42.82
CA LYS A 8 -60.15 -70.45 42.45
C LYS A 8 -60.70 -69.13 41.86
N SER A 9 -60.25 -68.01 42.40
CA SER A 9 -60.66 -66.67 41.95
C SER A 9 -59.92 -66.26 40.66
N PRO A 10 -60.55 -65.51 39.72
CA PRO A 10 -59.95 -65.09 38.45
C PRO A 10 -59.06 -63.83 38.54
N LEU A 11 -58.66 -63.40 39.74
CA LEU A 11 -57.96 -62.12 39.95
C LEU A 11 -56.42 -62.21 39.87
N SER A 12 -55.84 -63.40 39.70
CA SER A 12 -54.38 -63.57 39.61
C SER A 12 -53.82 -63.44 38.20
N SER A 13 -54.64 -63.54 37.14
CA SER A 13 -54.19 -63.41 35.75
C SER A 13 -54.07 -61.95 35.30
N LEU A 14 -54.92 -61.04 35.81
CA LEU A 14 -54.92 -59.62 35.44
C LEU A 14 -53.76 -58.80 36.04
N ARG A 15 -53.10 -59.31 37.10
CA ARG A 15 -51.93 -58.64 37.71
C ARG A 15 -50.62 -58.93 36.97
N SER A 16 -50.55 -60.01 36.20
CA SER A 16 -49.35 -60.42 35.49
C SER A 16 -49.20 -59.69 34.15
N GLU A 17 -50.30 -59.35 33.47
CA GLU A 17 -50.27 -58.59 32.20
C GLU A 17 -49.95 -57.10 32.42
N LEU A 18 -50.46 -56.48 33.49
CA LEU A 18 -50.25 -55.04 33.75
C LEU A 18 -48.79 -54.68 34.14
N VAL A 19 -48.02 -55.65 34.63
CA VAL A 19 -46.61 -55.45 35.04
C VAL A 19 -45.65 -55.65 33.85
N LEU A 20 -46.05 -56.43 32.85
CA LEU A 20 -45.26 -56.66 31.63
C LEU A 20 -45.37 -55.45 30.66
N GLU A 21 -46.55 -54.89 30.46
CA GLU A 21 -46.74 -53.71 29.60
C GLU A 21 -46.03 -52.43 30.11
N SER A 22 -45.95 -52.26 31.44
CA SER A 22 -45.24 -51.12 32.05
C SER A 22 -43.71 -51.19 31.91
N SER A 23 -43.14 -52.39 31.73
CA SER A 23 -41.69 -52.60 31.68
C SER A 23 -41.10 -52.46 30.28
N THR A 24 -41.90 -52.75 29.25
CA THR A 24 -41.53 -52.57 27.84
C THR A 24 -41.50 -51.10 27.42
N ASP A 25 -42.45 -50.30 27.92
CA ASP A 25 -42.50 -48.84 27.66
C ASP A 25 -41.29 -48.12 28.26
N THR A 26 -40.82 -48.56 29.44
CA THR A 26 -39.61 -48.01 30.08
C THR A 26 -38.31 -48.42 29.39
N ALA A 27 -38.25 -49.61 28.79
CA ALA A 27 -37.06 -50.05 28.06
C ALA A 27 -36.94 -49.34 26.70
N GLU A 28 -38.07 -49.20 25.99
CA GLU A 28 -38.12 -48.49 24.71
C GLU A 28 -37.83 -46.98 24.86
N THR A 29 -38.25 -46.37 25.98
CA THR A 29 -37.89 -44.98 26.28
C THR A 29 -36.42 -44.81 26.66
N LEU A 30 -35.82 -45.79 27.34
CA LEU A 30 -34.40 -45.77 27.69
C LEU A 30 -33.50 -45.95 26.45
N GLU A 31 -33.89 -46.84 25.54
CA GLU A 31 -33.21 -47.05 24.26
C GLU A 31 -33.26 -45.78 23.37
N LYS A 32 -34.43 -45.12 23.30
CA LYS A 32 -34.57 -43.83 22.62
C LYS A 32 -33.74 -42.71 23.26
N LEU A 33 -33.58 -42.72 24.58
CA LEU A 33 -32.72 -41.76 25.28
C LEU A 33 -31.23 -42.00 24.97
N GLU A 34 -30.78 -43.26 24.96
CA GLU A 34 -29.42 -43.60 24.58
C GLU A 34 -29.11 -43.24 23.12
N GLU A 35 -30.06 -43.43 22.19
CA GLU A 35 -29.91 -42.99 20.79
C GLU A 35 -29.81 -41.46 20.68
N GLN A 36 -30.61 -40.73 21.45
CA GLN A 36 -30.55 -39.27 21.50
C GLN A 36 -29.22 -38.76 22.07
N GLU A 37 -28.72 -39.40 23.12
CA GLU A 37 -27.44 -39.04 23.74
C GLU A 37 -26.27 -39.28 22.79
N LYS A 38 -26.24 -40.43 22.09
CA LYS A 38 -25.28 -40.69 21.00
C LYS A 38 -25.38 -39.68 19.87
N HIS A 39 -26.59 -39.27 19.50
CA HIS A 39 -26.78 -38.27 18.46
C HIS A 39 -26.27 -36.89 18.90
N LEU A 40 -26.48 -36.50 20.15
CA LEU A 40 -25.95 -35.26 20.72
C LEU A 40 -24.41 -35.28 20.80
N ASP A 41 -23.82 -36.40 21.20
CA ASP A 41 -22.37 -36.59 21.20
C ASP A 41 -21.79 -36.47 19.78
N SER A 42 -22.45 -37.10 18.80
CA SER A 42 -22.06 -36.96 17.40
C SER A 42 -22.17 -35.51 16.91
N LEU A 43 -23.22 -34.79 17.31
CA LEU A 43 -23.40 -33.38 16.96
C LEU A 43 -22.32 -32.50 17.60
N SER A 44 -21.95 -32.78 18.86
CA SER A 44 -20.88 -32.07 19.58
C SER A 44 -19.52 -32.28 18.89
N ASN A 45 -19.21 -33.51 18.49
CA ASN A 45 -18.00 -33.81 17.74
C ASN A 45 -17.96 -33.09 16.39
N ASN A 46 -19.07 -33.10 15.63
CA ASN A 46 -19.16 -32.38 14.36
C ASN A 46 -19.01 -30.86 14.55
N LEU A 47 -19.56 -30.29 15.63
CA LEU A 47 -19.41 -28.87 15.95
C LEU A 47 -17.96 -28.51 16.28
N ASN A 48 -17.27 -29.37 17.04
CA ASN A 48 -15.85 -29.18 17.35
C ASN A 48 -15.00 -29.25 16.08
N GLU A 49 -15.24 -30.22 15.19
CA GLU A 49 -14.57 -30.31 13.90
C GLU A 49 -14.83 -29.07 13.03
N LEU A 50 -16.07 -28.57 13.00
CA LEU A 50 -16.43 -27.36 12.27
C LEU A 50 -15.74 -26.13 12.87
N GLN A 51 -15.62 -26.04 14.20
CA GLN A 51 -14.85 -25.00 14.87
C GLN A 51 -13.36 -25.05 14.51
N TYR A 52 -12.74 -26.23 14.52
CA TYR A 52 -11.35 -26.40 14.10
C TYR A 52 -11.16 -26.01 12.64
N LEU A 53 -12.08 -26.42 11.77
CA LEU A 53 -12.05 -26.06 10.35
C LEU A 53 -12.20 -24.55 10.16
N SER A 54 -13.10 -23.91 10.90
CA SER A 54 -13.29 -22.45 10.88
C SER A 54 -12.05 -21.70 11.37
N GLN A 55 -11.39 -22.18 12.42
CA GLN A 55 -10.12 -21.59 12.89
C GLN A 55 -9.01 -21.76 11.84
N SER A 56 -8.92 -22.92 11.21
CA SER A 56 -7.92 -23.20 10.18
C SER A 56 -8.14 -22.34 8.93
N ILE A 57 -9.39 -22.13 8.54
CA ILE A 57 -9.76 -21.21 7.45
C ILE A 57 -9.41 -19.78 7.82
N SER A 58 -9.68 -19.34 9.05
CA SER A 58 -9.34 -17.99 9.49
C SER A 58 -7.84 -17.74 9.44
N GLN A 59 -7.03 -18.68 9.95
CA GLN A 59 -5.58 -18.59 9.86
C GLN A 59 -5.10 -18.57 8.40
N ALA A 60 -5.68 -19.40 7.53
CA ALA A 60 -5.31 -19.41 6.12
C ALA A 60 -5.67 -18.09 5.41
N PHE A 61 -6.73 -17.39 5.83
CA PHE A 61 -7.03 -16.05 5.34
C PHE A 61 -6.03 -15.01 5.83
N ASP A 62 -5.64 -15.08 7.10
CA ASP A 62 -4.61 -14.19 7.66
C ASP A 62 -3.28 -14.38 6.92
N ASP A 63 -2.85 -15.63 6.73
CA ASP A 63 -1.62 -15.96 6.00
C ASP A 63 -1.70 -15.48 4.52
N GLN A 64 -2.86 -15.60 3.87
CA GLN A 64 -3.05 -15.09 2.51
C GLN A 64 -3.00 -13.56 2.46
N SER A 65 -3.53 -12.87 3.47
CA SER A 65 -3.45 -11.42 3.56
C SER A 65 -1.99 -10.96 3.65
N ASP A 66 -1.19 -11.60 4.50
CA ASP A 66 0.23 -11.28 4.66
C ASP A 66 1.02 -11.51 3.36
N VAL A 67 0.72 -12.59 2.64
CA VAL A 67 1.36 -12.89 1.35
C VAL A 67 0.99 -11.86 0.27
N LEU A 68 -0.26 -11.37 0.27
CA LEU A 68 -0.68 -10.33 -0.66
C LEU A 68 0.05 -9.01 -0.40
N ASP A 69 0.15 -8.60 0.87
CA ASP A 69 0.88 -7.39 1.25
C ASP A 69 2.37 -7.49 0.89
N GLU A 70 2.99 -8.66 1.06
CA GLU A 70 4.37 -8.90 0.64
C GLU A 70 4.52 -8.85 -0.89
N LEU A 71 3.56 -9.42 -1.63
CA LEU A 71 3.56 -9.43 -3.09
C LEU A 71 3.44 -8.01 -3.65
N ASP A 72 2.54 -7.20 -3.10
CA ASP A 72 2.36 -5.80 -3.49
C ASP A 72 3.63 -4.99 -3.20
N GLY A 73 4.25 -5.19 -2.03
CA GLY A 73 5.54 -4.56 -1.70
C GLY A 73 6.66 -4.92 -2.69
N LYS A 74 6.73 -6.18 -3.14
CA LYS A 74 7.70 -6.61 -4.17
C LYS A 74 7.38 -6.03 -5.54
N ALA A 75 6.11 -5.93 -5.91
CA ALA A 75 5.70 -5.35 -7.18
C ALA A 75 6.06 -3.85 -7.26
N GLU A 76 5.84 -3.10 -6.18
CA GLU A 76 6.28 -1.71 -6.04
C GLU A 76 7.82 -1.59 -6.15
N ALA A 77 8.56 -2.41 -5.41
CA ALA A 77 10.02 -2.41 -5.44
C ALA A 77 10.57 -2.71 -6.85
N LEU A 78 10.00 -3.71 -7.53
CA LEU A 78 10.36 -4.06 -8.90
C LEU A 78 10.06 -2.93 -9.89
N THR A 79 8.97 -2.19 -9.67
CA THR A 79 8.62 -1.01 -10.47
C THR A 79 9.68 0.08 -10.31
N ASP A 80 10.10 0.38 -9.09
CA ASP A 80 11.14 1.38 -8.82
C ASP A 80 12.51 0.97 -9.38
N GLU A 81 12.89 -0.31 -9.25
CA GLU A 81 14.11 -0.85 -9.85
C GLU A 81 14.07 -0.78 -11.38
N THR A 82 12.93 -1.09 -11.99
CA THR A 82 12.74 -0.99 -13.43
C THR A 82 12.87 0.47 -13.90
N ARG A 83 12.26 1.42 -13.19
CA ARG A 83 12.43 2.86 -13.48
C ARG A 83 13.89 3.28 -13.38
N LEU A 84 14.62 2.83 -12.36
CA LEU A 84 16.06 3.09 -12.25
C LEU A 84 16.84 2.55 -13.44
N VAL A 85 16.58 1.31 -13.87
CA VAL A 85 17.25 0.70 -15.03
C VAL A 85 16.94 1.49 -16.30
N ILE A 86 15.68 1.86 -16.52
CA ILE A 86 15.25 2.69 -17.65
C ILE A 86 16.01 4.02 -17.65
N ARG A 87 16.03 4.75 -16.52
CA ARG A 87 16.75 6.03 -16.41
C ARG A 87 18.23 5.88 -16.76
N ARG A 88 18.89 4.83 -16.28
CA ARG A 88 20.30 4.58 -16.59
C ARG A 88 20.52 4.23 -18.06
N ALA A 89 19.62 3.45 -18.66
CA ALA A 89 19.64 3.15 -20.08
C ALA A 89 19.47 4.43 -20.91
N ASP A 90 18.53 5.31 -20.54
CA ASP A 90 18.28 6.59 -21.19
C ASP A 90 19.51 7.51 -21.09
N GLN A 91 20.10 7.63 -19.90
CA GLN A 91 21.33 8.41 -19.69
C GLN A 91 22.50 7.87 -20.54
N LEU A 92 22.58 6.55 -20.73
CA LEU A 92 23.60 5.93 -21.58
C LEU A 92 23.33 6.18 -23.07
N ALA A 93 22.08 6.01 -23.51
CA ALA A 93 21.66 6.27 -24.88
C ALA A 93 21.92 7.73 -25.28
N GLN A 94 21.58 8.69 -24.43
CA GLN A 94 21.85 10.11 -24.68
C GLN A 94 23.34 10.46 -24.76
N LYS A 95 24.23 9.65 -24.17
CA LYS A 95 25.67 9.81 -24.31
C LYS A 95 26.19 9.23 -25.63
N SER A 96 25.62 8.11 -26.09
CA SER A 96 26.10 7.44 -27.31
C SER A 96 25.51 8.03 -28.59
N LEU A 97 24.33 8.64 -28.52
CA LEU A 97 23.67 9.22 -29.68
C LEU A 97 24.38 10.48 -30.16
N PHE A 98 24.72 10.50 -31.46
CA PHE A 98 25.31 11.65 -32.13
C PHE A 98 24.39 12.88 -32.14
N LYS A 99 23.07 12.66 -31.99
CA LYS A 99 22.05 13.71 -31.87
C LYS A 99 21.19 13.44 -30.64
N ARG A 100 21.36 14.25 -29.60
CA ARG A 100 20.54 14.18 -28.39
C ARG A 100 19.13 14.68 -28.67
N THR A 101 18.13 13.97 -28.16
CA THR A 101 16.74 14.42 -28.14
C THR A 101 16.67 15.73 -27.36
N LYS A 102 16.14 16.78 -28.00
CA LYS A 102 16.00 18.08 -27.36
C LYS A 102 14.80 18.03 -26.41
N PRO A 103 14.93 18.53 -25.17
CA PRO A 103 13.79 18.63 -24.27
C PRO A 103 12.75 19.59 -24.86
N LYS A 104 11.48 19.31 -24.60
CA LYS A 104 10.35 20.14 -25.01
C LYS A 104 9.69 20.72 -23.76
N MET A 105 9.42 22.02 -23.77
CA MET A 105 8.65 22.68 -22.72
C MET A 105 7.18 22.32 -22.91
N GLU A 106 6.53 21.84 -21.85
CA GLU A 106 5.12 21.42 -21.89
C GLU A 106 4.21 22.44 -21.21
N ASN A 107 4.56 22.88 -19.99
CA ASN A 107 3.69 23.71 -19.16
C ASN A 107 4.47 24.49 -18.09
N LEU A 108 3.79 25.45 -17.47
CA LEU A 108 4.26 26.20 -16.30
C LEU A 108 3.66 25.58 -15.03
N VAL A 109 4.52 25.29 -14.06
CA VAL A 109 4.16 24.64 -12.81
C VAL A 109 4.70 25.39 -11.60
N ALA A 110 3.96 25.29 -10.50
CA ALA A 110 4.50 25.53 -9.16
C ALA A 110 4.58 24.20 -8.42
N ILE A 111 5.58 24.03 -7.56
CA ILE A 111 5.86 22.76 -6.88
C ILE A 111 5.48 22.94 -5.43
N ARG A 112 4.40 22.28 -4.98
CA ARG A 112 3.87 22.41 -3.63
C ARG A 112 4.33 21.24 -2.76
N HIS A 113 4.87 21.54 -1.59
CA HIS A 113 5.17 20.58 -0.54
C HIS A 113 3.88 20.29 0.25
N MET A 114 3.43 19.04 0.26
CA MET A 114 2.08 18.72 0.74
C MET A 114 1.95 18.83 2.26
N GLN A 115 2.99 18.48 3.02
CA GLN A 115 2.96 18.49 4.47
C GLN A 115 2.88 19.91 5.05
N THR A 116 3.62 20.85 4.45
CA THR A 116 3.64 22.25 4.91
C THR A 116 2.65 23.14 4.17
N GLY A 117 2.12 22.70 3.03
CA GLY A 117 1.29 23.49 2.12
C GLY A 117 2.04 24.60 1.36
N LYS A 118 3.34 24.77 1.61
CA LYS A 118 4.24 25.77 1.02
C LYS A 118 4.79 25.31 -0.34
N TYR A 119 5.51 26.19 -1.01
CA TYR A 119 6.01 25.99 -2.37
C TYR A 119 7.53 25.98 -2.42
N LEU A 120 8.06 25.35 -3.46
CA LEU A 120 9.45 25.49 -3.85
C LEU A 120 9.70 26.93 -4.32
N VAL A 121 10.65 27.63 -3.71
CA VAL A 121 10.97 29.03 -4.03
C VAL A 121 12.48 29.19 -4.17
N ILE A 122 12.92 29.98 -5.15
CA ILE A 122 14.32 30.39 -5.24
C ILE A 122 14.59 31.54 -4.27
N ASP A 123 15.64 31.40 -3.45
CA ASP A 123 16.23 32.52 -2.74
C ASP A 123 17.17 33.30 -3.68
N ARG A 124 16.80 34.55 -4.01
CA ARG A 124 17.60 35.42 -4.89
C ARG A 124 18.99 35.72 -4.36
N THR A 125 19.18 35.70 -3.04
CA THR A 125 20.41 36.13 -2.38
C THR A 125 21.51 35.09 -2.56
N ILE A 126 21.15 33.82 -2.35
CA ILE A 126 22.09 32.70 -2.30
C ILE A 126 21.96 31.74 -3.48
N LYS A 127 20.99 31.95 -4.37
CA LYS A 127 20.63 31.05 -5.49
C LYS A 127 20.28 29.62 -5.04
N ASP A 128 19.98 29.49 -3.76
CA ASP A 128 19.53 28.26 -3.14
C ASP A 128 18.02 28.12 -3.32
N VAL A 129 17.51 26.95 -3.00
CA VAL A 129 16.10 26.64 -3.09
C VAL A 129 15.57 26.36 -1.69
N VAL A 130 14.43 26.95 -1.36
CA VAL A 130 13.79 26.85 -0.05
C VAL A 130 12.32 26.50 -0.20
N VAL A 131 11.71 26.02 0.89
CA VAL A 131 10.27 25.84 0.99
C VAL A 131 9.65 27.06 1.66
N GLY A 132 8.85 27.83 0.92
CA GLY A 132 8.33 29.13 1.34
C GLY A 132 6.93 29.44 0.82
N GLU A 133 6.43 30.64 1.12
CA GLU A 133 5.16 31.12 0.56
C GLU A 133 5.24 31.24 -0.97
N PHE A 134 4.11 31.06 -1.65
CA PHE A 134 4.06 31.17 -3.10
C PHE A 134 4.50 32.57 -3.55
N HIS A 135 5.45 32.62 -4.48
CA HIS A 135 5.90 33.85 -5.11
C HIS A 135 5.75 33.75 -6.65
N PRO A 136 5.00 34.65 -7.31
CA PRO A 136 4.67 34.55 -8.73
C PRO A 136 5.86 34.42 -9.70
N GLU A 137 7.02 34.95 -9.33
CA GLU A 137 8.23 34.86 -10.15
C GLU A 137 9.21 33.77 -9.69
N LEU A 138 9.25 33.48 -8.39
CA LEU A 138 10.31 32.67 -7.78
C LEU A 138 9.88 31.22 -7.54
N SER A 139 8.57 30.97 -7.54
CA SER A 139 7.96 29.65 -7.37
C SER A 139 7.48 29.02 -8.67
N VAL A 140 7.75 29.66 -9.81
CA VAL A 140 7.25 29.24 -11.12
C VAL A 140 8.37 28.62 -11.95
N PHE A 141 8.11 27.42 -12.44
CA PHE A 141 9.04 26.62 -13.20
C PHE A 141 8.41 26.21 -14.53
N SER A 142 9.17 26.35 -15.62
CA SER A 142 8.88 25.66 -16.87
C SER A 142 9.20 24.18 -16.68
N PHE A 143 8.22 23.33 -16.96
CA PHE A 143 8.36 21.88 -16.97
C PHE A 143 8.78 21.42 -18.37
N TRP A 144 9.88 20.66 -18.41
CA TRP A 144 10.48 20.18 -19.65
C TRP A 144 10.59 18.67 -19.63
N SER A 145 10.02 18.00 -20.64
CA SER A 145 10.11 16.56 -20.81
C SER A 145 10.98 16.20 -22.02
N ARG A 146 11.42 14.95 -22.09
CA ARG A 146 11.94 14.36 -23.32
C ARG A 146 11.02 13.21 -23.70
N SER A 147 10.67 13.09 -24.98
CA SER A 147 9.73 12.06 -25.46
C SER A 147 10.24 10.62 -25.26
N ASP A 148 11.54 10.46 -25.08
CA ASP A 148 12.25 9.19 -24.94
C ASP A 148 12.74 8.91 -23.51
N CYS A 149 12.37 9.74 -22.53
CA CYS A 149 12.86 9.58 -21.16
C CYS A 149 11.73 9.79 -20.14
N THR A 150 11.79 9.02 -19.06
CA THR A 150 10.87 9.14 -17.92
C THR A 150 11.18 10.34 -17.02
N THR A 151 12.36 10.94 -17.16
CA THR A 151 12.77 12.11 -16.38
C THR A 151 12.35 13.42 -17.03
N PHE A 152 12.16 14.42 -16.19
CA PHE A 152 11.86 15.79 -16.59
C PHE A 152 12.84 16.76 -15.94
N GLY A 153 12.91 17.96 -16.52
CA GLY A 153 13.68 19.07 -16.00
C GLY A 153 12.77 20.22 -15.59
N LEU A 154 13.21 20.96 -14.59
CA LEU A 154 12.51 22.13 -14.05
C LEU A 154 13.41 23.34 -14.23
N GLN A 155 12.95 24.33 -14.98
CA GLN A 155 13.69 25.57 -15.19
C GLN A 155 12.91 26.73 -14.60
N ASN A 156 13.49 27.49 -13.69
CA ASN A 156 12.81 28.65 -13.14
C ASN A 156 12.64 29.73 -14.20
N THR A 157 11.45 30.31 -14.27
CA THR A 157 11.08 31.29 -15.31
C THR A 157 11.71 32.66 -15.11
N CYS A 158 12.01 33.04 -13.86
CA CYS A 158 12.63 34.32 -13.53
C CYS A 158 14.14 34.31 -13.81
N THR A 159 14.85 33.27 -13.36
CA THR A 159 16.31 33.21 -13.49
C THR A 159 16.79 32.52 -14.76
N ASN A 160 15.91 31.80 -15.48
CA ASN A 160 16.24 30.92 -16.60
C ASN A 160 17.27 29.84 -16.26
N THR A 161 17.40 29.48 -14.98
CA THR A 161 18.30 28.42 -14.52
C THR A 161 17.55 27.16 -14.15
N TRP A 162 18.17 26.02 -14.42
CA TRP A 162 17.65 24.70 -14.11
C TRP A 162 17.83 24.36 -12.63
N LEU A 163 16.78 23.77 -12.06
CA LEU A 163 16.76 23.16 -10.75
C LEU A 163 17.55 21.85 -10.82
N GLY A 164 18.55 21.69 -9.96
CA GLY A 164 19.36 20.48 -9.95
C GLY A 164 20.17 20.31 -8.68
N GLN A 165 20.85 19.18 -8.59
CA GLN A 165 21.74 18.88 -7.49
C GLN A 165 23.08 19.62 -7.66
N VAL A 166 23.56 20.26 -6.59
CA VAL A 166 24.91 20.84 -6.55
C VAL A 166 25.94 19.84 -6.05
N LEU A 167 27.24 20.11 -6.26
CA LEU A 167 28.34 19.23 -5.82
C LEU A 167 28.30 18.87 -4.32
N GLY A 168 27.78 19.76 -3.48
CA GLY A 168 27.62 19.54 -2.04
C GLY A 168 26.40 18.71 -1.64
N GLY A 169 25.66 18.15 -2.60
CA GLY A 169 24.47 17.33 -2.34
C GLY A 169 23.18 18.12 -2.11
N GLY A 170 23.24 19.45 -1.97
CA GLY A 170 22.07 20.33 -1.93
C GLY A 170 21.37 20.46 -3.28
N ILE A 171 20.27 21.20 -3.29
CA ILE A 171 19.46 21.49 -4.48
C ILE A 171 19.49 22.99 -4.73
N ALA A 172 19.84 23.41 -5.94
CA ALA A 172 19.89 24.82 -6.30
C ALA A 172 19.36 25.05 -7.72
N CYS A 173 19.00 26.30 -8.01
CA CYS A 173 18.70 26.75 -9.37
C CYS A 173 19.89 27.55 -9.90
N SER A 174 20.89 26.86 -10.47
CA SER A 174 22.16 27.50 -10.85
C SER A 174 22.64 27.17 -12.26
N SER A 175 22.12 26.11 -12.88
CA SER A 175 22.64 25.62 -14.17
C SER A 175 21.95 26.32 -15.34
N THR A 176 22.69 26.65 -16.40
CA THR A 176 22.14 27.24 -17.64
C THR A 176 21.77 26.17 -18.68
N SER A 177 21.99 24.89 -18.38
CA SER A 177 21.74 23.79 -19.30
C SER A 177 21.08 22.60 -18.62
N TYR A 178 20.18 21.93 -19.32
CA TYR A 178 19.57 20.68 -18.85
C TYR A 178 20.53 19.51 -19.02
N GLY A 179 21.18 19.12 -17.93
CA GLY A 179 22.08 17.97 -17.86
C GLY A 179 21.60 16.92 -16.87
N ARG A 180 22.50 15.98 -16.55
CA ARG A 180 22.20 14.85 -15.64
C ARG A 180 21.77 15.33 -14.25
N ARG A 181 22.32 16.44 -13.75
CA ARG A 181 22.06 16.92 -12.38
C ARG A 181 20.72 17.62 -12.21
N GLU A 182 20.13 17.96 -13.34
CA GLU A 182 18.89 18.69 -13.45
C GLU A 182 17.70 17.75 -13.79
N GLU A 183 17.95 16.43 -13.83
CA GLU A 183 16.95 15.39 -14.09
C GLU A 183 16.20 15.01 -12.81
N TRP A 184 14.87 15.05 -12.90
CA TRP A 184 13.91 14.74 -11.85
C TRP A 184 12.96 13.62 -12.31
N ASP A 185 12.43 12.85 -11.37
CA ASP A 185 11.43 11.81 -11.62
C ASP A 185 10.35 11.87 -10.53
N MET A 186 9.11 11.59 -10.92
CA MET A 186 7.96 11.48 -10.03
C MET A 186 6.85 10.69 -10.71
N ASP A 187 5.88 10.20 -9.95
CA ASP A 187 4.65 9.68 -10.55
C ASP A 187 3.73 10.84 -10.97
N LEU A 188 3.60 11.06 -12.28
CA LEU A 188 2.75 12.09 -12.85
C LEU A 188 1.29 11.65 -12.97
N GLY A 189 0.97 10.37 -12.75
CA GLY A 189 -0.39 9.84 -12.75
C GLY A 189 -1.14 10.08 -11.44
N GLU A 190 -0.41 10.35 -10.36
CA GLU A 190 -0.95 10.59 -9.02
C GLU A 190 -1.18 12.09 -8.77
N ASP A 191 -2.14 12.44 -7.90
CA ASP A 191 -2.36 13.85 -7.50
C ASP A 191 -1.18 14.42 -6.70
N THR A 192 -0.51 13.55 -5.95
CA THR A 192 0.69 13.84 -5.16
C THR A 192 1.64 12.67 -5.25
N SER A 193 2.94 12.93 -5.41
CA SER A 193 3.94 11.86 -5.46
C SER A 193 5.25 12.28 -4.80
N ALA A 194 6.11 11.30 -4.49
CA ALA A 194 7.46 11.59 -4.03
C ALA A 194 8.29 12.14 -5.20
N LEU A 195 9.14 13.13 -4.92
CA LEU A 195 10.02 13.72 -5.92
C LEU A 195 11.43 13.15 -5.80
N LEU A 196 11.96 12.61 -6.90
CA LEU A 196 13.28 12.01 -6.96
C LEU A 196 14.27 12.89 -7.70
N CYS A 197 15.43 13.16 -7.09
CA CYS A 197 16.58 13.70 -7.80
C CYS A 197 17.33 12.57 -8.51
N ALA A 198 17.33 12.49 -9.84
CA ALA A 198 17.89 11.34 -10.57
C ALA A 198 19.43 11.26 -10.51
N SER A 199 20.11 12.38 -10.24
CA SER A 199 21.58 12.43 -10.19
C SER A 199 22.20 12.04 -8.86
N ALA A 200 21.40 12.02 -7.80
CA ALA A 200 21.87 11.69 -6.47
C ALA A 200 22.34 10.23 -6.35
N ASN A 201 23.09 9.93 -5.29
CA ASN A 201 23.61 8.59 -5.01
C ASN A 201 24.29 7.95 -6.22
N TRP A 202 25.20 8.70 -6.85
CA TRP A 202 25.95 8.27 -8.05
C TRP A 202 25.08 7.97 -9.29
N GLY A 203 23.85 8.47 -9.29
CA GLY A 203 22.84 8.24 -10.32
C GLY A 203 21.88 7.09 -10.04
N ASN A 204 21.83 6.58 -8.81
CA ASN A 204 20.71 5.74 -8.38
C ASN A 204 19.45 6.58 -8.15
N GLY A 205 19.65 7.88 -7.95
CA GLY A 205 18.63 8.82 -7.55
C GLY A 205 18.53 8.91 -6.03
N GLY A 206 17.72 9.84 -5.55
CA GLY A 206 17.42 9.97 -4.13
C GLY A 206 16.13 10.76 -3.93
N TRP A 207 15.27 10.26 -3.06
CA TRP A 207 13.98 10.89 -2.77
C TRP A 207 14.19 12.15 -1.92
N ILE A 208 13.44 13.20 -2.21
CA ILE A 208 13.54 14.47 -1.49
C ILE A 208 12.65 14.45 -0.26
N SER A 209 13.21 14.87 0.86
CA SER A 209 12.49 15.24 2.07
C SER A 209 12.93 16.63 2.54
N VAL A 210 12.10 17.25 3.37
CA VAL A 210 12.32 18.58 3.95
C VAL A 210 12.46 18.41 5.45
N ARG A 211 13.58 18.86 6.00
CA ARG A 211 13.79 18.80 7.44
C ARG A 211 12.80 19.73 8.15
N PRO A 212 12.05 19.26 9.16
CA PRO A 212 11.02 20.06 9.81
C PRO A 212 11.52 21.35 10.48
N ASN A 213 12.76 21.34 10.98
CA ASN A 213 13.28 22.43 11.82
C ASN A 213 13.73 23.67 11.04
N ASP A 214 14.39 23.46 9.90
CA ASP A 214 15.03 24.53 9.10
C ASP A 214 14.55 24.55 7.64
N CYS A 215 13.60 23.68 7.28
CA CYS A 215 13.12 23.50 5.91
C CYS A 215 14.22 23.17 4.90
N ALA A 216 15.37 22.66 5.36
CA ALA A 216 16.47 22.27 4.49
C ALA A 216 16.14 20.99 3.72
N PHE A 217 16.56 20.93 2.47
CA PHE A 217 16.42 19.74 1.64
C PHE A 217 17.34 18.62 2.09
N ILE A 218 16.77 17.42 2.19
CA ILE A 218 17.49 16.17 2.41
C ILE A 218 17.23 15.29 1.19
N ILE A 219 18.30 14.77 0.60
CA ILE A 219 18.22 13.76 -0.44
C ILE A 219 18.51 12.40 0.20
N GLY A 220 17.48 11.57 0.31
CA GLY A 220 17.53 10.27 0.96
C GLY A 220 18.01 9.13 0.05
N GLY A 221 17.61 7.91 0.41
CA GLY A 221 17.82 6.70 -0.38
C GLY A 221 16.99 6.68 -1.66
N HIS A 222 17.09 5.58 -2.41
CA HIS A 222 16.42 5.36 -3.70
C HIS A 222 15.47 4.15 -3.69
N ASP A 223 15.45 3.38 -2.60
CA ASP A 223 14.62 2.20 -2.46
C ASP A 223 13.17 2.57 -2.08
N LEU A 224 12.32 1.53 -2.02
CA LEU A 224 10.90 1.65 -1.71
C LEU A 224 10.66 2.21 -0.30
N ASN A 225 11.48 1.84 0.68
CA ASN A 225 11.32 2.32 2.05
C ASN A 225 11.61 3.83 2.11
N ALA A 226 12.69 4.27 1.47
CA ALA A 226 13.01 5.68 1.32
C ALA A 226 11.91 6.44 0.55
N ARG A 227 11.26 5.82 -0.45
CA ARG A 227 10.11 6.42 -1.16
C ARG A 227 8.89 6.60 -0.25
N LYS A 228 8.63 5.63 0.63
CA LYS A 228 7.51 5.64 1.59
C LYS A 228 7.71 6.71 2.67
N GLU A 229 8.95 6.90 3.12
CA GLU A 229 9.33 7.91 4.11
C GLU A 229 9.48 9.32 3.51
N ALA A 230 9.66 9.43 2.19
CA ALA A 230 9.88 10.71 1.53
C ALA A 230 8.64 11.61 1.52
N ASP A 231 8.90 12.91 1.47
CA ASP A 231 7.84 13.90 1.41
C ASP A 231 7.06 13.84 0.10
N LYS A 232 5.77 14.17 0.19
CA LYS A 232 4.88 14.22 -0.97
C LYS A 232 4.82 15.62 -1.55
N TRP A 233 4.87 15.66 -2.87
CA TRP A 233 4.91 16.88 -3.67
C TRP A 233 3.80 16.87 -4.70
N LYS A 234 3.33 18.07 -5.06
CA LYS A 234 2.31 18.27 -6.09
C LYS A 234 2.78 19.30 -7.11
N LEU A 235 2.70 18.94 -8.39
CA LEU A 235 2.87 19.89 -9.49
C LEU A 235 1.55 20.60 -9.75
N VAL A 236 1.48 21.87 -9.37
CA VAL A 236 0.33 22.73 -9.61
C VAL A 236 0.47 23.38 -10.98
N ASN A 237 -0.34 22.93 -11.95
CA ASN A 237 -0.37 23.52 -13.28
C ASN A 237 -1.00 24.93 -13.22
N LEU A 238 -0.22 25.95 -13.57
CA LEU A 238 -0.65 27.34 -13.47
C LEU A 238 -1.56 27.78 -14.62
N ALA A 239 -1.54 27.09 -15.75
CA ALA A 239 -2.46 27.40 -16.85
C ALA A 239 -3.91 27.11 -16.45
N LYS A 240 -4.14 26.05 -15.67
CA LYS A 240 -5.47 25.67 -15.16
C LYS A 240 -6.03 26.62 -14.08
N LEU A 241 -5.21 27.52 -13.52
CA LEU A 241 -5.64 28.49 -12.51
C LEU A 241 -6.12 29.81 -13.12
N MET A 242 -5.89 30.02 -14.42
CA MET A 242 -6.27 31.24 -15.14
C MET A 242 -7.51 31.05 -16.05
N GLU A 243 -8.07 29.84 -16.07
CA GLU A 243 -9.37 29.51 -16.68
C GLU A 243 -10.48 29.53 -15.63
#